data_AF-F8QJF7-F1
#
_entry.id   AF-F8QJF7-F1
#
_cell.length_a   1.000
_cell.length_b   1.000
_cell.length_c   1.000
_cell.angle_alpha   90.00
_cell.angle_beta   90.00
_cell.angle_gamma   90.00
#
_symmetry.space_group_name_H-M   'P 1'
#
loop_
_entity.id
_entity.type
_entity.pdbx_description
1 polymer ?
#
loop_
_entity_poly.entity_id
_entity_poly.type
_entity_poly.pdbx_seq_one_letter_code
_entity_poly.pdbx_strand_id
1 'polypeptide(L)'
;MNLLAHSMTSRTGGYITRRLHVPQEVWSQGGAKLSNILEKVRVVEVLCSALEEMQQYSAEYFGAGSVCSGFALGIGSVGRKEAEAWMSKLEEFSAVCDSVVANFGKKLGVGEGFVLKKSSGVTSWGGKLTRQFDKFTNGKNLDSPAAYVNGLSKLFSQTQLLDEHTKALTSQPIAPIYAAFPTDVRSTVEVRLRRVSEFFATVVLTFVVRDLAQLLEKYAKKCEKWLAE
;
A
#
# COMPACT_ATOMS: atom_id res chain seq x y z
N MET A 1 2.81 4.16 7.19
CA MET A 1 2.85 2.69 7.02
C MET A 1 4.11 2.04 7.59
N ASN A 2 5.27 2.71 7.59
CA ASN A 2 6.52 2.22 8.21
C ASN A 2 6.39 1.62 9.62
N LEU A 3 5.71 2.30 10.55
CA LEU A 3 5.61 1.80 11.93
C LEU A 3 4.85 0.47 12.00
N LEU A 4 3.81 0.30 11.17
CA LEU A 4 3.08 -0.97 11.07
C LEU A 4 3.96 -2.07 10.48
N ALA A 5 4.66 -1.79 9.37
CA ALA A 5 5.60 -2.74 8.77
C ALA A 5 6.68 -3.18 9.76
N HIS A 6 7.23 -2.23 10.53
CA HIS A 6 8.23 -2.53 11.55
C HIS A 6 7.68 -3.42 12.66
N SER A 7 6.43 -3.18 13.11
CA SER A 7 5.79 -4.03 14.12
C SER A 7 5.55 -5.47 13.67
N MET A 8 5.46 -5.72 12.35
CA MET A 8 5.28 -7.07 11.78
C MET A 8 6.61 -7.81 11.59
N THR A 9 7.70 -7.08 11.36
CA THR A 9 8.99 -7.64 10.92
C THR A 9 10.05 -7.69 12.02
N SER A 10 10.01 -6.77 12.98
CA SER A 10 10.91 -6.76 14.12
C SER A 10 10.58 -7.91 15.07
N ARG A 11 11.60 -8.64 15.55
CA ARG A 11 11.44 -9.76 16.49
C ARG A 11 10.75 -9.35 17.79
N THR A 12 10.95 -8.12 18.23
CA THR A 12 10.33 -7.60 19.45
C THR A 12 8.97 -6.95 19.18
N GLY A 13 8.58 -6.78 17.92
CA GLY A 13 7.51 -5.87 17.52
C GLY A 13 7.97 -4.41 17.43
N GLY A 14 7.02 -3.47 17.49
CA GLY A 14 7.31 -2.05 17.32
C GLY A 14 6.21 -1.11 17.81
N TYR A 15 6.59 0.15 18.07
CA TYR A 15 5.66 1.21 18.45
C TYR A 15 4.95 1.79 17.24
N ILE A 16 3.61 1.77 17.25
CA ILE A 16 2.78 2.39 16.20
C ILE A 16 2.25 3.77 16.59
N THR A 17 2.27 4.07 17.89
CA THR A 17 2.09 5.42 18.44
C THR A 17 3.11 5.63 19.56
N ARG A 18 3.20 6.85 20.11
CA ARG A 18 4.08 7.15 21.26
C ARG A 18 3.82 6.28 22.50
N ARG A 19 2.66 5.63 22.59
CA ARG A 19 2.22 4.87 23.78
C ARG A 19 1.75 3.45 23.48
N LEU A 20 1.71 3.04 22.22
CA LEU A 20 1.22 1.72 21.82
C LEU A 20 2.34 0.92 21.15
N HIS A 21 2.90 0.00 21.93
CA HIS A 21 3.78 -1.05 21.43
C HIS A 21 2.95 -2.24 20.96
N VAL A 22 3.23 -2.74 19.77
CA VAL A 22 2.61 -3.94 19.20
C VAL A 22 3.68 -5.02 19.10
N PRO A 23 3.65 -6.05 19.98
CA PRO A 23 4.53 -7.23 19.86
C PRO A 23 4.36 -7.93 18.52
N GLN A 24 5.42 -8.53 17.99
CA GLN A 24 5.36 -9.24 16.71
C GLN A 24 4.35 -10.39 16.75
N GLU A 25 4.23 -11.02 17.90
CA GLU A 25 3.35 -12.15 18.16
C GLU A 25 1.90 -11.78 17.90
N VAL A 26 1.49 -10.53 18.13
CA VAL A 26 0.12 -10.07 17.82
C VAL A 26 -0.25 -10.38 16.36
N TRP A 27 0.70 -10.25 15.44
CA TRP A 27 0.50 -10.54 14.03
C TRP A 27 0.59 -12.04 13.72
N SER A 28 1.40 -12.82 14.44
CA SER A 28 1.56 -14.27 14.19
C SER A 28 0.60 -15.16 14.98
N GLN A 29 -0.10 -14.62 15.98
CA GLN A 29 -0.98 -15.37 16.87
C GLN A 29 -2.24 -15.81 16.15
N GLY A 30 -2.27 -17.10 15.80
CA GLY A 30 -3.42 -17.76 15.21
C GLY A 30 -4.71 -17.64 16.03
N GLY A 31 -5.81 -17.53 15.30
CA GLY A 31 -7.17 -17.80 15.75
C GLY A 31 -8.04 -16.59 16.08
N ALA A 32 -7.60 -15.35 15.89
CA ALA A 32 -8.56 -14.25 15.79
C ALA A 32 -9.42 -14.49 14.54
N LYS A 33 -10.75 -14.45 14.69
CA LYS A 33 -11.68 -14.63 13.57
C LYS A 33 -11.77 -13.32 12.80
N LEU A 34 -10.77 -13.04 11.97
CA LEU A 34 -10.76 -11.86 11.10
C LEU A 34 -11.82 -12.05 10.00
N SER A 35 -12.67 -11.05 9.79
CA SER A 35 -13.69 -11.09 8.74
C SER A 35 -13.07 -10.85 7.36
N ASN A 36 -13.64 -11.49 6.34
CA ASN A 36 -13.30 -11.28 4.92
C ASN A 36 -11.78 -11.35 4.63
N ILE A 37 -11.08 -12.27 5.31
CA ILE A 37 -9.62 -12.41 5.21
C ILE A 37 -9.19 -12.72 3.78
N LEU A 38 -9.94 -13.57 3.08
CA LEU A 38 -9.70 -13.93 1.69
C LEU A 38 -9.74 -12.70 0.77
N GLU A 39 -10.74 -11.83 0.93
CA GLU A 39 -10.80 -10.60 0.15
C GLU A 39 -9.69 -9.62 0.50
N LYS A 40 -9.33 -9.50 1.77
CA LYS A 40 -8.21 -8.64 2.19
C LYS A 40 -6.88 -9.12 1.61
N VAL A 41 -6.62 -10.42 1.66
CA VAL A 41 -5.43 -11.04 1.03
C VAL A 41 -5.39 -10.71 -0.46
N ARG A 42 -6.50 -10.90 -1.18
CA ARG A 42 -6.58 -10.56 -2.62
C ARG A 42 -6.31 -9.09 -2.90
N VAL A 43 -6.89 -8.19 -2.10
CA VAL A 43 -6.67 -6.74 -2.25
C VAL A 43 -5.19 -6.40 -2.01
N VAL A 44 -4.59 -6.97 -0.97
CA VAL A 44 -3.17 -6.78 -0.66
C VAL A 44 -2.28 -7.30 -1.79
N GLU A 45 -2.58 -8.45 -2.37
CA GLU A 45 -1.84 -9.01 -3.51
C GLU A 45 -1.94 -8.13 -4.76
N VAL A 46 -3.15 -7.65 -5.11
CA VAL A 46 -3.38 -6.73 -6.23
C VAL A 46 -2.58 -5.45 -6.06
N LEU A 47 -2.59 -4.86 -4.86
CA LEU A 47 -1.85 -3.64 -4.56
C LEU A 47 -0.33 -3.88 -4.59
N CYS A 48 0.16 -4.99 -4.03
CA CYS A 48 1.57 -5.37 -4.10
C CYS A 48 2.04 -5.48 -5.55
N SER A 49 1.30 -6.20 -6.40
CA SER A 49 1.67 -6.36 -7.81
C SER A 49 1.71 -5.02 -8.55
N ALA A 50 0.73 -4.15 -8.32
CA ALA A 50 0.70 -2.83 -8.94
C ALA A 50 1.86 -1.92 -8.44
N LEU A 51 2.23 -2.02 -7.16
CA LEU A 51 3.38 -1.31 -6.59
C LEU A 51 4.72 -1.86 -7.10
N GLU A 52 4.84 -3.17 -7.34
CA GLU A 52 6.04 -3.76 -7.96
C GLU A 52 6.27 -3.19 -9.36
N GLU A 53 5.21 -3.10 -10.16
CA GLU A 53 5.30 -2.47 -11.46
C GLU A 53 5.69 -0.99 -11.35
N MET A 54 5.14 -0.26 -10.38
CA MET A 54 5.54 1.13 -10.13
C MET A 54 7.00 1.25 -9.69
N GLN A 55 7.49 0.33 -8.86
CA GLN A 55 8.86 0.34 -8.37
C GLN A 55 9.86 0.08 -9.51
N GLN A 56 9.56 -0.90 -10.36
CA GLN A 56 10.35 -1.18 -11.55
C GLN A 56 10.38 0.04 -12.49
N TYR A 57 9.21 0.66 -12.73
CA TYR A 57 9.12 1.86 -13.55
C TYR A 57 9.90 3.02 -12.93
N SER A 58 9.77 3.24 -11.62
CA SER A 58 10.54 4.28 -10.93
C SER A 58 12.05 4.06 -11.08
N ALA A 59 12.53 2.82 -10.93
CA ALA A 59 13.94 2.50 -11.07
C ALA A 59 14.46 2.75 -12.50
N GLU A 60 13.63 2.49 -13.52
CA GLU A 60 13.98 2.72 -14.92
C GLU A 60 14.14 4.21 -15.28
N TYR A 61 13.34 5.10 -14.68
CA TYR A 61 13.34 6.53 -15.03
C TYR A 61 14.12 7.41 -14.06
N PHE A 62 14.17 7.04 -12.78
CA PHE A 62 14.80 7.83 -11.72
C PHE A 62 16.09 7.19 -11.18
N GLY A 63 16.40 5.96 -11.62
CA GLY A 63 17.54 5.18 -11.15
C GLY A 63 17.21 4.33 -9.92
N ALA A 64 18.07 3.35 -9.62
CA ALA A 64 17.92 2.45 -8.48
C ALA A 64 18.24 3.10 -7.11
N GLY A 65 18.55 4.40 -7.09
CA GLY A 65 18.82 5.17 -5.88
C GLY A 65 17.56 5.82 -5.30
N SER A 66 17.68 6.45 -4.14
CA SER A 66 16.58 7.23 -3.57
C SER A 66 16.17 8.35 -4.52
N VAL A 67 14.88 8.46 -4.82
CA VAL A 67 14.31 9.53 -5.67
C VAL A 67 14.71 10.93 -5.15
N CYS A 68 14.90 11.05 -3.84
CA CYS A 68 15.32 12.29 -3.18
C CYS A 68 16.78 12.68 -3.43
N SER A 69 17.69 11.71 -3.68
CA SER A 69 19.12 12.00 -3.75
C SER A 69 19.55 12.61 -5.08
N GLY A 70 18.68 12.60 -6.10
CA GLY A 70 18.92 13.25 -7.40
C GLY A 70 20.07 12.66 -8.20
N PHE A 71 20.76 11.63 -7.70
CA PHE A 71 21.77 10.88 -8.43
C PHE A 71 21.07 9.85 -9.32
N ALA A 72 20.40 10.33 -10.38
CA ALA A 72 20.07 9.50 -11.51
C ALA A 72 21.40 9.07 -12.13
N LEU A 73 21.90 7.90 -11.71
CA LEU A 73 23.16 7.33 -12.20
C LEU A 73 23.03 7.03 -13.70
N GLY A 74 23.34 8.02 -14.55
CA GLY A 74 23.55 7.85 -15.99
C GLY A 74 22.29 7.69 -16.86
N ILE A 75 21.09 7.89 -16.32
CA ILE A 75 19.87 7.98 -17.14
C ILE A 75 19.75 9.43 -17.61
N GLY A 76 19.51 9.62 -18.92
CA GLY A 76 19.47 10.93 -19.57
C GLY A 76 18.63 11.99 -18.85
N SER A 77 18.85 13.26 -19.18
CA SER A 77 18.14 14.40 -18.61
C SER A 77 16.64 14.12 -18.50
N VAL A 78 16.16 13.91 -17.27
CA VAL A 78 14.73 13.71 -17.00
C VAL A 78 13.98 14.93 -17.50
N GLY A 79 13.18 14.72 -18.55
CA GLY A 79 12.46 15.78 -19.26
C GLY A 79 10.96 15.57 -19.22
N ARG A 80 10.25 16.29 -20.10
CA ARG A 80 8.78 16.21 -20.21
C ARG A 80 8.30 14.80 -20.51
N LYS A 81 8.98 14.07 -21.40
CA LYS A 81 8.57 12.72 -21.80
C LYS A 81 8.60 11.74 -20.63
N GLU A 82 9.66 11.77 -19.84
CA GLU A 82 9.83 10.94 -18.65
C GLU A 82 8.82 11.34 -17.56
N ALA A 83 8.57 12.64 -17.41
CA ALA A 83 7.57 13.17 -16.48
C ALA A 83 6.14 12.73 -16.85
N GLU A 84 5.78 12.80 -18.13
CA GLU A 84 4.50 12.34 -18.65
C GLU A 84 4.34 10.82 -18.53
N ALA A 85 5.40 10.05 -18.80
CA ALA A 85 5.39 8.60 -18.62
C ALA A 85 5.18 8.21 -17.14
N TRP A 86 5.89 8.86 -16.22
CA TRP A 86 5.69 8.66 -14.78
C TRP A 86 4.27 9.03 -14.33
N MET A 87 3.75 10.17 -14.81
CA MET A 87 2.38 10.59 -14.54
C MET A 87 1.38 9.55 -15.05
N SER A 88 1.54 9.04 -16.28
CA SER A 88 0.71 7.96 -16.82
C SER A 88 0.77 6.69 -15.96
N LYS A 89 1.94 6.34 -15.41
CA LYS A 89 2.05 5.16 -14.54
C LYS A 89 1.34 5.37 -13.19
N LEU A 90 1.39 6.59 -12.64
CA LEU A 90 0.59 6.97 -11.47
C LEU A 90 -0.92 6.94 -11.74
N GLU A 91 -1.37 7.30 -12.94
CA GLU A 91 -2.77 7.16 -13.38
C GLU A 91 -3.21 5.69 -13.37
N GLU A 92 -2.41 4.80 -13.94
CA GLU A 92 -2.69 3.36 -13.92
C GLU A 92 -2.83 2.82 -12.50
N PHE A 93 -1.93 3.19 -11.60
CA PHE A 93 -2.01 2.78 -10.19
C PHE A 93 -3.23 3.37 -9.48
N SER A 94 -3.58 4.63 -9.76
CA SER A 94 -4.79 5.26 -9.24
C SER A 94 -6.05 4.51 -9.70
N ALA A 95 -6.08 4.06 -10.95
CA ALA A 95 -7.18 3.25 -11.48
C ALA A 95 -7.28 1.88 -10.79
N VAL A 96 -6.15 1.26 -10.41
CA VAL A 96 -6.15 0.04 -9.57
C VAL A 96 -6.77 0.33 -8.20
N CYS A 97 -6.43 1.46 -7.56
CA CYS A 97 -7.01 1.88 -6.28
C CYS A 97 -8.53 2.06 -6.38
N ASP A 98 -9.01 2.76 -7.41
CA ASP A 98 -10.43 2.97 -7.67
C ASP A 98 -11.16 1.63 -7.89
N SER A 99 -10.54 0.70 -8.63
CA SER A 99 -11.06 -0.65 -8.84
C SER A 99 -11.18 -1.45 -7.54
N VAL A 100 -10.19 -1.34 -6.64
CA VAL A 100 -10.27 -1.97 -5.31
C VAL A 100 -11.48 -1.45 -4.54
N VAL A 101 -11.71 -0.13 -4.52
CA VAL A 101 -12.87 0.45 -3.83
C VAL A 101 -14.18 -0.01 -4.47
N ALA A 102 -14.28 0.02 -5.79
CA ALA A 102 -15.48 -0.36 -6.52
C ALA A 102 -15.88 -1.83 -6.28
N ASN A 103 -14.90 -2.74 -6.27
CA ASN A 103 -15.14 -4.18 -6.20
C ASN A 103 -15.16 -4.73 -4.75
N PHE A 104 -14.36 -4.15 -3.86
CA PHE A 104 -14.16 -4.67 -2.50
C PHE A 104 -14.56 -3.71 -1.39
N GLY A 105 -14.85 -2.43 -1.66
CA GLY A 105 -15.10 -1.42 -0.63
C GLY A 105 -16.09 -1.86 0.46
N LYS A 106 -17.27 -2.36 0.05
CA LYS A 106 -18.27 -2.90 0.99
C LYS A 106 -17.74 -4.07 1.82
N LYS A 107 -17.01 -4.99 1.19
CA LYS A 107 -16.45 -6.18 1.87
C LYS A 107 -15.30 -5.82 2.82
N LEU A 108 -14.57 -4.76 2.53
CA LEU A 108 -13.52 -4.25 3.42
C LEU A 108 -14.11 -3.47 4.60
N GLY A 109 -15.41 -3.15 4.58
CA GLY A 109 -16.05 -2.26 5.55
C GLY A 109 -15.68 -0.79 5.33
N VAL A 110 -15.35 -0.44 4.09
CA VAL A 110 -15.01 0.91 3.66
C VAL A 110 -16.25 1.52 3.03
N GLY A 111 -16.79 2.58 3.65
CA GLY A 111 -17.97 3.29 3.13
C GLY A 111 -19.14 3.47 4.10
N GLU A 112 -19.04 3.10 5.38
CA GLU A 112 -20.08 3.40 6.39
C GLU A 112 -20.14 4.89 6.82
N GLY A 113 -19.36 5.78 6.18
CA GLY A 113 -19.38 7.21 6.51
C GLY A 113 -18.83 8.17 5.46
N PHE A 114 -18.56 7.73 4.22
CA PHE A 114 -18.05 8.61 3.16
C PHE A 114 -18.82 8.38 1.86
N VAL A 115 -19.45 9.45 1.36
CA VAL A 115 -20.21 9.45 0.10
C VAL A 115 -19.24 9.26 -1.07
N LEU A 116 -19.08 8.01 -1.50
CA LEU A 116 -18.47 7.70 -2.80
C LEU A 116 -19.45 8.11 -3.90
N LYS A 117 -19.08 9.14 -4.69
CA LYS A 117 -19.74 9.41 -5.97
C LYS A 117 -19.62 8.16 -6.83
N LYS A 118 -20.75 7.53 -7.10
CA LYS A 118 -20.87 6.32 -7.91
C LYS A 118 -20.52 6.63 -9.36
N SER A 119 -19.27 6.40 -9.74
CA SER A 119 -18.91 6.26 -11.16
C SER A 119 -19.41 4.90 -11.62
N SER A 120 -20.58 4.90 -12.26
CA SER A 120 -21.10 3.78 -13.02
C SER A 120 -20.39 3.76 -14.38
N GLY A 121 -19.38 2.90 -14.54
CA GLY A 121 -18.79 2.71 -15.85
C GLY A 121 -17.47 1.95 -15.85
N VAL A 122 -17.50 0.79 -16.52
CA VAL A 122 -16.38 0.04 -17.07
C VAL A 122 -15.63 -0.88 -16.08
N THR A 123 -16.11 -2.12 -16.00
CA THR A 123 -15.25 -3.29 -15.75
C THR A 123 -14.28 -3.45 -16.92
N SER A 124 -13.16 -2.71 -16.89
CA SER A 124 -11.99 -3.04 -17.70
C SER A 124 -10.84 -3.23 -16.75
N TRP A 125 -10.86 -4.40 -16.10
CA TRP A 125 -9.62 -4.96 -15.59
C TRP A 125 -8.75 -5.19 -16.84
N GLY A 126 -7.77 -4.32 -17.06
CA GLY A 126 -6.83 -4.48 -18.17
C GLY A 126 -6.24 -5.89 -18.14
N GLY A 127 -6.05 -6.49 -19.32
CA GLY A 127 -5.77 -7.93 -19.46
C GLY A 127 -4.55 -8.47 -18.69
N LYS A 128 -3.65 -7.61 -18.19
CA LYS A 128 -2.55 -8.02 -17.29
C LYS A 128 -3.03 -8.31 -15.86
N LEU A 129 -3.88 -7.45 -15.30
CA LEU A 129 -4.43 -7.61 -13.94
C LEU A 129 -5.36 -8.82 -13.86
N THR A 130 -6.17 -9.06 -14.90
CA THR A 130 -7.07 -10.22 -15.01
C THR A 130 -6.30 -11.55 -15.07
N ARG A 131 -5.18 -11.60 -15.80
CA ARG A 131 -4.33 -12.81 -15.90
C ARG A 131 -3.60 -13.12 -14.60
N GLN A 132 -3.17 -12.09 -13.86
CA GLN A 132 -2.66 -12.29 -12.51
C GLN A 132 -3.78 -12.74 -11.58
N PHE A 133 -5.00 -12.22 -11.71
CA PHE A 133 -6.13 -12.68 -10.90
C PHE A 133 -6.46 -14.16 -11.13
N ASP A 134 -6.55 -14.62 -12.38
CA ASP A 134 -6.86 -16.03 -12.72
C ASP A 134 -5.79 -17.03 -12.25
N LYS A 135 -4.52 -16.59 -12.18
CA LYS A 135 -3.43 -17.44 -11.68
C LYS A 135 -3.50 -17.65 -10.15
N PHE A 136 -4.13 -16.72 -9.43
CA PHE A 136 -4.13 -16.71 -7.95
C PHE A 136 -5.44 -17.18 -7.32
N THR A 137 -6.55 -17.24 -8.07
CA THR A 137 -7.82 -17.85 -7.61
C THR A 137 -7.73 -19.37 -7.35
N ASN A 138 -6.64 -20.02 -7.77
CA ASN A 138 -6.43 -21.47 -7.65
C ASN A 138 -5.48 -21.88 -6.49
N GLY A 139 -5.04 -20.93 -5.66
CA GLY A 139 -4.07 -21.17 -4.58
C GLY A 139 -4.72 -21.73 -3.30
N LYS A 140 -4.46 -23.00 -2.97
CA LYS A 140 -4.97 -23.72 -1.77
C LYS A 140 -4.45 -23.20 -0.41
N ASN A 141 -3.77 -22.05 -0.35
CA ASN A 141 -3.11 -21.51 0.85
C ASN A 141 -3.55 -20.09 1.26
N LEU A 142 -4.59 -19.53 0.63
CA LEU A 142 -5.07 -18.16 0.87
C LEU A 142 -5.72 -17.94 2.26
N ASP A 143 -6.03 -19.02 2.98
CA ASP A 143 -6.72 -18.97 4.28
C ASP A 143 -5.79 -18.85 5.50
N SER A 144 -4.47 -18.78 5.31
CA SER A 144 -3.55 -18.66 6.45
C SER A 144 -3.42 -17.21 6.92
N PRO A 145 -3.65 -16.89 8.22
CA PRO A 145 -3.32 -15.59 8.80
C PRO A 145 -1.89 -15.14 8.52
N ALA A 146 -0.96 -16.09 8.34
CA ALA A 146 0.42 -15.80 7.96
C ALA A 146 0.52 -15.21 6.54
N ALA A 147 -0.29 -15.68 5.58
CA ALA A 147 -0.30 -15.14 4.22
C ALA A 147 -0.77 -13.68 4.22
N TYR A 148 -1.80 -13.37 5.00
CA TYR A 148 -2.29 -12.01 5.18
C TYR A 148 -1.22 -11.07 5.76
N VAL A 149 -0.57 -11.48 6.85
CA VAL A 149 0.45 -10.67 7.54
C VAL A 149 1.70 -10.48 6.67
N ASN A 150 2.15 -11.55 6.00
CA ASN A 150 3.27 -11.46 5.06
C ASN A 150 2.93 -10.52 3.89
N GLY A 151 1.71 -10.61 3.37
CA GLY A 151 1.20 -9.70 2.35
C GLY A 151 1.21 -8.25 2.81
N LEU A 152 0.71 -7.95 4.02
CA LEU A 152 0.72 -6.60 4.59
C LEU A 152 2.13 -6.05 4.78
N SER A 153 3.03 -6.87 5.32
CA SER A 153 4.44 -6.50 5.50
C SER A 153 5.07 -6.11 4.15
N LYS A 154 4.85 -6.93 3.12
CA LYS A 154 5.30 -6.65 1.75
C LYS A 154 4.68 -5.37 1.20
N LEU A 155 3.36 -5.22 1.31
CA LEU A 155 2.62 -4.05 0.85
C LEU A 155 3.17 -2.76 1.47
N PHE A 156 3.32 -2.72 2.79
CA PHE A 156 3.79 -1.53 3.49
C PHE A 156 5.26 -1.19 3.20
N SER A 157 6.09 -2.20 2.93
CA SER A 157 7.45 -1.99 2.44
C SER A 157 7.44 -1.35 1.05
N GLN A 158 6.67 -1.92 0.10
CA GLN A 158 6.58 -1.41 -1.28
C GLN A 158 5.96 -0.01 -1.36
N THR A 159 5.01 0.29 -0.46
CA THR A 159 4.36 1.61 -0.42
C THR A 159 5.33 2.73 -0.03
N GLN A 160 6.51 2.41 0.53
CA GLN A 160 7.54 3.42 0.82
C GLN A 160 8.03 4.17 -0.42
N LEU A 161 7.95 3.54 -1.60
CA LEU A 161 8.22 4.22 -2.87
C LEU A 161 7.37 5.50 -3.02
N LEU A 162 6.07 5.43 -2.72
CA LEU A 162 5.16 6.57 -2.85
C LEU A 162 5.51 7.68 -1.84
N ASP A 163 5.93 7.30 -0.63
CA ASP A 163 6.41 8.24 0.39
C ASP A 163 7.70 8.94 -0.08
N GLU A 164 8.62 8.23 -0.74
CA GLU A 164 9.84 8.80 -1.32
C GLU A 164 9.54 9.81 -2.42
N HIS A 165 8.66 9.47 -3.37
CA HIS A 165 8.24 10.40 -4.41
C HIS A 165 7.54 11.64 -3.84
N THR A 166 6.66 11.45 -2.85
CA THR A 166 5.98 12.55 -2.17
C THR A 166 6.97 13.47 -1.47
N LYS A 167 7.97 12.92 -0.78
CA LYS A 167 9.04 13.71 -0.14
C LYS A 167 9.89 14.45 -1.16
N ALA A 168 10.31 13.78 -2.24
CA ALA A 168 11.12 14.39 -3.29
C ALA A 168 10.39 15.58 -3.97
N LEU A 169 9.07 15.47 -4.12
CA LEU A 169 8.22 16.52 -4.68
C LEU A 169 7.98 17.70 -3.73
N THR A 170 7.89 17.44 -2.42
CA THR A 170 7.53 18.44 -1.40
C THR A 170 8.71 18.99 -0.60
N SER A 171 9.92 18.47 -0.82
CA SER A 171 11.13 18.93 -0.14
C SER A 171 11.45 20.39 -0.48
N GLN A 172 12.18 21.04 0.42
CA GLN A 172 12.75 22.37 0.16
C GLN A 172 14.28 22.34 0.38
N PRO A 173 15.10 22.58 -0.66
CA PRO A 173 14.69 22.74 -2.06
C PRO A 173 14.05 21.46 -2.63
N ILE A 174 13.21 21.62 -3.66
CA ILE A 174 12.59 20.47 -4.35
C ILE A 174 13.68 19.56 -4.91
N ALA A 175 13.47 18.24 -4.89
CA ALA A 175 14.45 17.30 -5.41
C ALA A 175 14.75 17.62 -6.89
N PRO A 176 16.02 17.56 -7.33
CA PRO A 176 16.42 17.93 -8.69
C PRO A 176 15.59 17.25 -9.78
N ILE A 177 15.21 16.00 -9.54
CA ILE A 177 14.42 15.18 -10.46
C ILE A 177 13.03 15.76 -10.75
N TYR A 178 12.37 16.27 -9.71
CA TYR A 178 11.07 16.94 -9.81
C TYR A 178 11.20 18.41 -10.19
N ALA A 179 12.34 19.04 -9.89
CA ALA A 179 12.66 20.39 -10.36
C ALA A 179 12.67 20.46 -11.90
N ALA A 180 13.13 19.39 -12.56
CA ALA A 180 13.19 19.27 -14.02
C ALA A 180 11.82 19.03 -14.69
N PHE A 181 10.79 18.61 -13.93
CA PHE A 181 9.46 18.39 -14.48
C PHE A 181 8.78 19.72 -14.85
N PRO A 182 7.99 19.77 -15.95
CA PRO A 182 7.07 20.87 -16.20
C PRO A 182 6.14 21.11 -15.01
N THR A 183 5.85 22.38 -14.70
CA THR A 183 5.07 22.77 -13.51
C THR A 183 3.66 22.17 -13.52
N ASP A 184 3.02 22.08 -14.69
CA ASP A 184 1.71 21.47 -14.89
C ASP A 184 1.71 19.96 -14.58
N VAL A 185 2.70 19.23 -15.11
CA VAL A 185 2.86 17.79 -14.82
C VAL A 185 3.15 17.58 -13.34
N ARG A 186 4.01 18.40 -12.75
CA ARG A 186 4.34 18.36 -11.32
C ARG A 186 3.11 18.54 -10.44
N SER A 187 2.28 19.54 -10.73
CA SER A 187 1.04 19.79 -9.99
C SER A 187 0.06 18.61 -10.07
N THR A 188 -0.02 17.98 -11.24
CA THR A 188 -0.88 16.80 -11.45
C THR A 188 -0.36 15.61 -10.65
N VAL A 189 0.96 15.36 -10.68
CA VAL A 189 1.60 14.29 -9.90
C VAL A 189 1.36 14.48 -8.40
N GLU A 190 1.44 15.72 -7.89
CA GLU A 190 1.14 16.02 -6.49
C GLU A 190 -0.28 15.61 -6.09
N VAL A 191 -1.28 16.02 -6.90
CA VAL A 191 -2.69 15.69 -6.66
C VAL A 191 -2.89 14.18 -6.69
N ARG A 192 -2.20 13.44 -7.58
CA ARG A 192 -2.33 11.99 -7.67
C ARG A 192 -1.68 11.27 -6.49
N LEU A 193 -0.47 11.65 -6.09
CA LEU A 193 0.18 11.09 -4.90
C LEU A 193 -0.66 11.32 -3.64
N ARG A 194 -1.27 12.50 -3.51
CA ARG A 194 -2.21 12.83 -2.42
C ARG A 194 -3.43 11.91 -2.43
N ARG A 195 -4.08 11.74 -3.58
CA ARG A 195 -5.25 10.84 -3.71
C ARG A 195 -4.90 9.39 -3.39
N VAL A 196 -3.73 8.92 -3.80
CA VAL A 196 -3.26 7.57 -3.43
C VAL A 196 -3.02 7.47 -1.93
N SER A 197 -2.42 8.48 -1.30
CA SER A 197 -2.24 8.54 0.15
C SER A 197 -3.59 8.47 0.89
N GLU A 198 -4.58 9.22 0.42
CA GLU A 198 -5.96 9.18 0.94
C GLU A 198 -6.59 7.80 0.79
N PHE A 199 -6.39 7.11 -0.35
CA PHE A 199 -6.83 5.73 -0.53
C PHE A 199 -6.22 4.80 0.53
N PHE A 200 -4.89 4.84 0.75
CA PHE A 200 -4.28 4.01 1.78
C PHE A 200 -4.81 4.34 3.18
N ALA A 201 -5.02 5.61 3.49
CA ALA A 201 -5.56 6.04 4.78
C ALA A 201 -7.00 5.58 5.02
N THR A 202 -7.86 5.67 4.00
CA THR A 202 -9.31 5.46 4.13
C THR A 202 -9.78 4.06 3.78
N VAL A 203 -8.97 3.29 3.04
CA VAL A 203 -9.29 1.93 2.60
C VAL A 203 -8.42 0.93 3.34
N VAL A 204 -7.09 1.01 3.11
CA VAL A 204 -6.15 -0.01 3.59
C VAL A 204 -5.98 0.04 5.09
N LEU A 205 -5.64 1.22 5.63
CA LEU A 205 -5.42 1.38 7.07
C LEU A 205 -6.69 1.14 7.89
N THR A 206 -7.86 1.44 7.34
CA THR A 206 -9.15 1.20 8.03
C THR A 206 -9.34 -0.27 8.37
N PHE A 207 -9.17 -1.18 7.41
CA PHE A 207 -9.32 -2.60 7.72
C PHE A 207 -8.13 -3.16 8.52
N VAL A 208 -6.91 -2.67 8.28
CA VAL A 208 -5.71 -3.15 9.01
C VAL A 208 -5.76 -2.76 10.48
N VAL A 209 -6.16 -1.53 10.81
CA VAL A 209 -6.25 -1.07 12.20
C VAL A 209 -7.38 -1.81 12.94
N ARG A 210 -8.50 -2.07 12.29
CA ARG A 210 -9.58 -2.89 12.86
C ARG A 210 -9.11 -4.32 13.15
N ASP A 211 -8.41 -4.93 12.22
CA ASP A 211 -7.88 -6.29 12.38
C ASP A 211 -6.81 -6.34 13.48
N LEU A 212 -5.94 -5.32 13.54
CA LEU A 212 -4.96 -5.16 14.61
C LEU A 212 -5.63 -5.05 15.99
N ALA A 213 -6.72 -4.29 16.12
CA ALA A 213 -7.45 -4.19 17.37
C ALA A 213 -8.00 -5.56 17.82
N GLN A 214 -8.54 -6.36 16.89
CA GLN A 214 -9.02 -7.72 17.18
C GLN A 214 -7.89 -8.67 17.57
N LEU A 215 -6.74 -8.57 16.90
CA LEU A 215 -5.55 -9.36 17.22
C LEU A 215 -5.01 -9.00 18.61
N LEU A 216 -4.92 -7.71 18.92
CA LEU A 216 -4.48 -7.21 20.24
C LEU A 216 -5.40 -7.69 21.36
N GLU A 217 -6.72 -7.60 21.18
CA GLU A 217 -7.70 -8.08 22.16
C GLU A 217 -7.52 -9.59 22.41
N LYS A 218 -7.33 -10.37 21.34
CA LYS A 218 -7.10 -11.81 21.48
C LYS A 218 -5.77 -12.13 22.16
N TYR A 219 -4.72 -11.37 21.85
CA TYR A 219 -3.42 -11.50 22.48
C TYR A 219 -3.48 -11.20 23.98
N ALA A 220 -4.11 -10.09 24.37
CA ALA A 220 -4.29 -9.72 25.77
C ALA A 220 -4.99 -10.80 26.59
N LYS A 221 -6.12 -11.35 26.08
CA LYS A 221 -6.85 -12.44 26.74
C LYS A 221 -6.02 -13.73 26.89
N LYS A 222 -5.07 -14.00 26.00
CA LYS A 222 -4.15 -15.14 26.14
C LYS A 222 -3.09 -14.86 27.20
N CYS A 223 -2.54 -13.66 27.25
CA CYS A 223 -1.58 -13.27 28.29
C CYS A 223 -2.19 -13.37 29.69
N GLU A 224 -3.45 -12.96 29.87
CA GLU A 224 -4.17 -13.13 31.14
C GLU A 224 -4.23 -14.60 31.58
N LYS A 225 -4.46 -15.52 30.65
CA LYS A 225 -4.48 -16.97 30.96
C LYS A 225 -3.10 -17.48 31.36
N TRP A 226 -2.05 -17.08 30.63
CA TRP A 226 -0.67 -17.47 30.96
C TRP A 226 -0.18 -16.92 32.29
N LEU A 227 -0.73 -15.79 32.76
CA LEU A 227 -0.42 -15.24 34.08
C LEU A 227 -1.21 -15.91 35.21
N ALA A 228 -2.32 -16.56 34.90
CA ALA A 228 -3.15 -17.28 35.87
C ALA A 228 -2.72 -18.74 36.07
N GLU A 229 -1.84 -19.26 35.21
CA GLU A 229 -1.16 -20.56 35.29
C GLU A 229 0.17 -20.45 36.04
#